data_AF-A0A7Y6Y8I5-F1
#
_entry.id   AF-A0A7Y6Y8I5-F1
#
_cell.length_a   1.000
_cell.length_b   1.000
_cell.length_c   1.000
_cell.angle_alpha   90.00
_cell.angle_beta   90.00
_cell.angle_gamma   90.00
#
_symmetry.space_group_name_H-M   'P 1'
#
loop_
_entity.id
_entity.type
_entity.pdbx_description
1 polymer ?
#
loop_
_entity_poly.entity_id
_entity_poly.type
_entity_poly.pdbx_seq_one_letter_code
_entity_poly.pdbx_strand_id
1 'polypeptide(L)'
;MLTLLSIRNYAIVSSLDLELKNGMTVVSGETGAGKSIMLDALGLALGKRAESDAVRTGAKRAEISAVFDISKLTEAQQWLKSHELEAEDENECLLRRTLTDDGRSRAYINGHPCPLARVRELGELLVDIHGQHEHQRLLKRDYHRQLLDAFAQSEELAAEVRSLYQSWQAKSQELVRLQSLSEEANAQLQLLSYQTEEINRLNPESGELETLEQEQKELANAGAILQRGQQINQLLGDSDAEHASALLNHALQLLQQMESNHPALTQTTEMLNTALIQV
;
A
#
# COMPACT_ATOMS: atom_id res chain seq x y z
N MET A 1 -2.50 -27.73 35.22
CA MET A 1 -1.64 -28.57 36.08
C MET A 1 -0.96 -29.62 35.21
N LEU A 2 0.35 -29.84 35.36
CA LEU A 2 1.05 -30.93 34.65
C LEU A 2 0.56 -32.29 35.18
N THR A 3 0.01 -33.14 34.31
CA THR A 3 -0.53 -34.47 34.65
C THR A 3 0.41 -35.59 34.23
N LEU A 4 1.09 -35.46 33.09
CA LEU A 4 2.03 -36.44 32.58
C LEU A 4 3.27 -35.77 31.99
N LEU A 5 4.45 -36.29 32.29
CA LEU A 5 5.71 -35.97 31.62
C LEU A 5 6.34 -37.26 31.08
N SER A 6 6.47 -37.35 29.76
CA SER A 6 7.13 -38.45 29.06
C SER A 6 8.41 -37.97 28.40
N ILE A 7 9.52 -38.67 28.64
CA ILE A 7 10.85 -38.36 28.11
C ILE A 7 11.42 -39.62 27.47
N ARG A 8 11.85 -39.52 26.21
CA ARG A 8 12.52 -40.60 25.46
C ARG A 8 13.85 -40.10 24.92
N ASN A 9 14.92 -40.86 25.17
CA ASN A 9 16.27 -40.66 24.62
C ASN A 9 16.85 -39.23 24.82
N TYR A 10 16.62 -38.62 25.97
CA TYR A 10 17.13 -37.29 26.31
C TYR A 10 18.23 -37.38 27.37
N ALA A 11 19.38 -36.75 27.13
CA ALA A 11 20.56 -36.84 27.99
C ALA A 11 20.88 -38.30 28.40
N ILE A 12 20.91 -38.61 29.71
CA ILE A 12 21.14 -39.97 30.21
C ILE A 12 19.87 -40.81 30.37
N VAL A 13 18.69 -40.29 30.00
CA VAL A 13 17.40 -40.98 30.13
C VAL A 13 17.05 -41.68 28.82
N SER A 14 16.94 -43.00 28.85
CA SER A 14 16.38 -43.77 27.72
C SER A 14 14.86 -43.58 27.64
N SER A 15 14.19 -43.64 28.79
CA SER A 15 12.74 -43.66 28.89
C SER A 15 12.32 -43.28 30.31
N LEU A 16 11.47 -42.28 30.45
CA LEU A 16 10.81 -41.89 31.72
C LEU A 16 9.36 -41.52 31.41
N ASP A 17 8.43 -42.09 32.16
CA ASP A 17 7.04 -41.65 32.20
C ASP A 17 6.69 -41.32 33.64
N LEU A 18 6.29 -40.07 33.90
CA LEU A 18 5.96 -39.57 35.22
C LEU A 18 4.54 -39.02 35.23
N GLU A 19 3.67 -39.69 35.97
CA GLU A 19 2.32 -39.22 36.28
C GLU A 19 2.32 -38.38 37.56
N LEU A 20 1.73 -37.20 37.48
CA LEU A 20 1.67 -36.23 38.56
C LEU A 20 0.23 -36.05 39.02
N LYS A 21 0.05 -36.02 40.34
CA LYS A 21 -1.23 -35.79 40.99
C LYS A 21 -1.30 -34.39 41.57
N ASN A 22 -2.52 -33.91 41.76
CA ASN A 22 -2.75 -32.55 42.24
C ASN A 22 -2.18 -32.37 43.66
N GLY A 23 -1.65 -31.18 43.94
CA GLY A 23 -0.99 -30.84 45.19
C GLY A 23 0.54 -30.78 45.07
N MET A 24 1.22 -31.07 46.18
CA MET A 24 2.67 -30.95 46.29
C MET A 24 3.35 -32.27 45.88
N THR A 25 4.16 -32.23 44.82
CA THR A 25 5.05 -33.33 44.46
C THR A 25 6.48 -32.99 44.83
N VAL A 26 7.16 -33.90 45.53
CA VAL A 26 8.58 -33.77 45.89
C VAL A 26 9.37 -34.82 45.14
N VAL A 27 10.37 -34.38 44.38
CA VAL A 27 11.34 -35.25 43.71
C VAL A 27 12.66 -35.19 44.47
N SER A 28 13.09 -36.33 45.01
CA SER A 28 14.37 -36.50 45.72
C SER A 28 15.23 -37.58 45.05
N GLY A 29 16.54 -37.52 45.24
CA GLY A 29 17.48 -38.51 44.72
C GLY A 29 18.90 -38.28 45.25
N GLU A 30 19.80 -39.21 44.95
CA GLU A 30 21.20 -39.21 45.43
C GLU A 30 22.09 -38.21 44.69
N THR A 31 21.92 -38.12 43.37
CA THR A 31 22.62 -37.17 42.51
C THR A 31 21.59 -36.24 41.88
N GLY A 32 21.75 -34.93 42.04
CA GLY A 32 20.80 -33.91 41.55
C GLY A 32 20.55 -33.93 40.03
N ALA A 33 21.30 -34.75 39.28
CA ALA A 33 21.18 -34.93 37.84
C ALA A 33 19.75 -35.32 37.40
N GLY A 34 19.09 -36.25 38.09
CA GLY A 34 17.74 -36.70 37.70
C GLY A 34 16.69 -35.59 37.78
N LYS A 35 16.78 -34.74 38.81
CA LYS A 35 15.91 -33.58 38.99
C LYS A 35 16.17 -32.53 37.91
N SER A 36 17.44 -32.20 37.65
CA SER A 36 17.79 -31.21 36.62
C SER A 36 17.35 -31.67 35.23
N ILE A 37 17.58 -32.94 34.87
CA ILE A 37 17.14 -33.50 33.58
C ILE A 37 15.63 -33.40 33.41
N MET A 38 14.86 -33.70 34.46
CA MET A 38 13.40 -33.58 34.41
C MET A 38 12.97 -32.13 34.17
N LEU A 39 13.55 -31.17 34.91
CA LEU A 39 13.21 -29.75 34.78
C LEU A 39 13.64 -29.19 33.42
N ASP A 40 14.82 -29.56 32.93
CA ASP A 40 15.29 -29.12 31.61
C ASP A 40 14.44 -29.72 30.48
N ALA A 41 14.05 -30.99 30.58
CA ALA A 41 13.14 -31.60 29.63
C ALA A 41 11.77 -30.90 29.61
N LEU A 42 11.21 -30.60 30.79
CA LEU A 42 9.97 -29.83 30.91
C LEU A 42 10.14 -28.43 30.28
N GLY A 43 11.25 -27.75 30.56
CA GLY A 43 11.58 -26.47 29.93
C GLY A 43 11.63 -26.55 28.40
N LEU A 44 12.21 -27.61 27.84
CA LEU A 44 12.25 -27.84 26.39
C LEU A 44 10.87 -28.07 25.78
N ALA A 45 9.97 -28.77 26.49
CA ALA A 45 8.58 -28.92 26.08
C ALA A 45 7.82 -27.59 26.09
N LEU A 46 8.15 -26.71 27.05
CA LEU A 46 7.60 -25.35 27.20
C LEU A 46 8.27 -24.30 26.29
N GLY A 47 9.18 -24.71 25.40
CA GLY A 47 9.75 -23.82 24.39
C GLY A 47 11.12 -23.20 24.73
N LYS A 48 11.82 -23.70 25.75
CA LYS A 48 13.24 -23.40 25.99
C LYS A 48 14.08 -23.82 24.79
N ARG A 49 15.19 -23.11 24.55
CA ARG A 49 16.15 -23.47 23.50
C ARG A 49 16.83 -24.79 23.86
N ALA A 50 16.95 -25.67 22.87
CA ALA A 50 17.71 -26.90 23.01
C ALA A 50 19.20 -26.63 22.82
N GLU A 51 20.02 -27.26 23.65
CA GLU A 51 21.45 -27.33 23.46
C GLU A 51 21.79 -28.42 22.44
N SER A 52 22.94 -28.28 21.78
CA SER A 52 23.39 -29.15 20.68
C SER A 52 23.66 -30.61 21.10
N ASP A 53 23.73 -30.92 22.39
CA ASP A 53 23.99 -32.26 22.94
C ASP A 53 22.80 -32.83 23.74
N ALA A 54 21.58 -32.39 23.42
CA ALA A 54 20.37 -32.81 24.12
C ALA A 54 19.97 -34.28 23.84
N VAL A 55 20.34 -34.82 22.68
CA VAL A 55 19.98 -36.18 22.27
C VAL A 55 20.93 -37.18 22.90
N ARG A 56 20.39 -38.22 23.54
CA ARG A 56 21.19 -39.29 24.16
C ARG A 56 22.18 -39.89 23.17
N THR A 57 23.42 -40.10 23.61
CA THR A 57 24.47 -40.77 22.81
C THR A 57 23.98 -42.13 22.30
N GLY A 58 24.08 -42.35 20.98
CA GLY A 58 23.61 -43.57 20.32
C GLY A 58 22.14 -43.56 19.88
N ALA A 59 21.38 -42.51 20.19
CA ALA A 59 20.02 -42.31 19.69
C ALA A 59 20.00 -41.26 18.56
N LYS A 60 19.12 -41.46 17.57
CA LYS A 60 18.94 -40.51 16.45
C LYS A 60 17.96 -39.37 16.78
N ARG A 61 17.13 -39.57 17.80
CA ARG A 61 16.00 -38.68 18.13
C ARG A 61 15.67 -38.75 19.62
N ALA A 62 15.45 -37.60 20.22
CA ALA A 62 14.82 -37.42 21.53
C ALA A 62 13.39 -36.89 21.38
N GLU A 63 12.51 -37.32 22.27
CA GLU A 63 11.11 -36.88 22.31
C GLU A 63 10.70 -36.59 23.74
N ILE A 64 10.09 -35.42 23.95
CA ILE A 64 9.60 -34.97 25.24
C ILE A 64 8.14 -34.57 25.04
N SER A 65 7.25 -35.11 25.87
CA SER A 65 5.82 -34.79 25.86
C SER A 65 5.36 -34.42 27.27
N ALA A 66 4.61 -33.33 27.39
CA ALA A 66 4.03 -32.85 28.63
C ALA A 66 2.52 -32.65 28.42
N VAL A 67 1.70 -33.28 29.26
CA VAL A 67 0.25 -33.15 29.25
C VAL A 67 -0.17 -32.30 30.44
N PHE A 68 -1.06 -31.35 30.18
CA PHE A 68 -1.58 -30.43 31.18
C PHE A 68 -3.09 -30.51 31.24
N ASP A 69 -3.63 -30.61 32.45
CA ASP A 69 -5.03 -30.27 32.75
C ASP A 69 -5.17 -28.74 32.80
N ILE A 70 -5.91 -28.18 31.85
CA ILE A 70 -6.18 -26.75 31.69
C ILE A 70 -7.61 -26.37 32.09
N SER A 71 -8.37 -27.26 32.76
CA SER A 71 -9.76 -27.01 33.20
C SER A 71 -9.94 -25.75 34.04
N LYS A 72 -8.89 -25.33 34.77
CA LYS A 72 -8.88 -24.12 35.62
C LYS A 72 -8.09 -22.96 35.01
N LEU A 73 -7.59 -23.10 33.79
CA LEU A 73 -6.72 -22.13 33.12
C LEU A 73 -7.44 -21.51 31.92
N THR A 74 -8.43 -20.65 32.22
CA THR A 74 -9.28 -20.00 31.19
C THR A 74 -8.45 -19.22 30.16
N GLU A 75 -7.37 -18.56 30.57
CA GLU A 75 -6.47 -17.84 29.66
C GLU A 75 -5.79 -18.78 28.65
N ALA A 76 -5.35 -19.96 29.09
CA ALA A 76 -4.75 -20.96 28.21
C ALA A 76 -5.78 -21.55 27.23
N GLN A 77 -7.00 -21.81 27.71
CA GLN A 77 -8.11 -22.27 26.85
C GLN A 77 -8.47 -21.22 25.77
N GLN A 78 -8.58 -19.94 26.15
CA GLN A 78 -8.84 -18.85 25.21
C GLN A 78 -7.69 -18.64 24.22
N TRP A 79 -6.45 -18.81 24.67
CA TRP A 79 -5.27 -18.73 23.80
C TRP A 79 -5.30 -19.85 22.75
N LEU A 80 -5.60 -21.09 23.15
CA LEU A 80 -5.73 -22.23 22.22
C LEU A 80 -6.86 -22.01 21.20
N LYS A 81 -8.03 -21.52 21.66
CA LYS A 81 -9.18 -21.18 20.80
C LYS A 81 -8.86 -20.11 19.77
N SER A 82 -8.22 -19.02 20.20
CA SER A 82 -7.86 -17.92 19.29
C SER A 82 -6.81 -18.29 18.25
N HIS A 83 -6.06 -19.39 18.46
CA HIS A 83 -5.05 -19.89 17.53
C HIS A 83 -5.47 -21.14 16.76
N GLU A 84 -6.71 -21.63 16.94
CA GLU A 84 -7.23 -22.86 16.32
C GLU A 84 -6.39 -24.11 16.68
N LEU A 85 -5.95 -24.21 17.93
CA LEU A 85 -5.08 -25.28 18.44
C LEU A 85 -5.74 -26.13 19.53
N GLU A 86 -7.06 -26.21 19.55
CA GLU A 86 -7.82 -26.97 20.55
C GLU A 86 -7.51 -28.48 20.49
N ALA A 87 -7.52 -29.14 21.64
CA ALA A 87 -7.45 -30.60 21.73
C ALA A 87 -8.86 -31.22 21.56
N GLU A 88 -8.91 -32.55 21.40
CA GLU A 88 -10.18 -33.29 21.43
C GLU A 88 -10.89 -33.14 22.78
N ASP A 89 -10.14 -33.07 23.88
CA ASP A 89 -10.64 -32.65 25.19
C ASP A 89 -10.23 -31.19 25.46
N GLU A 90 -11.21 -30.29 25.56
CA GLU A 90 -10.99 -28.86 25.84
C GLU A 90 -10.29 -28.58 27.18
N ASN A 91 -10.23 -29.58 28.07
CA ASN A 91 -9.56 -29.49 29.36
C ASN A 91 -8.13 -30.02 29.34
N GLU A 92 -7.65 -30.56 28.22
CA GLU A 92 -6.27 -31.04 28.10
C GLU A 92 -5.44 -30.23 27.10
N CYS A 93 -4.16 -30.10 27.41
CA CYS A 93 -3.17 -29.53 26.49
C CYS A 93 -1.94 -30.42 26.45
N LEU A 94 -1.59 -30.91 25.26
CA LEU A 94 -0.40 -31.68 24.99
C LEU A 94 0.66 -30.78 24.32
N LEU A 95 1.79 -30.60 24.99
CA LEU A 95 2.99 -30.03 24.40
C LEU A 95 3.98 -31.14 24.08
N ARG A 96 4.45 -31.19 22.84
CA ARG A 96 5.45 -32.18 22.42
C ARG A 96 6.62 -31.51 21.71
N ARG A 97 7.84 -31.88 22.12
CA ARG A 97 9.10 -31.46 21.52
C ARG A 97 9.84 -32.67 20.97
N THR A 98 10.35 -32.54 19.75
CA THR A 98 11.20 -33.54 19.11
C THR A 98 12.53 -32.89 18.72
N LEU A 99 13.62 -33.58 19.04
CA LEU A 99 14.99 -33.19 18.75
C LEU A 99 15.67 -34.32 18.00
N THR A 100 16.42 -34.00 16.95
CA THR A 100 17.22 -34.95 16.19
C THR A 100 18.72 -34.68 16.39
N ASP A 101 19.53 -35.71 16.19
CA ASP A 101 21.00 -35.64 16.32
C ASP A 101 21.64 -34.64 15.34
N ASP A 102 20.98 -34.37 14.21
CA ASP A 102 21.33 -33.32 13.24
C ASP A 102 21.04 -31.88 13.73
N GLY A 103 20.56 -31.71 14.96
CA GLY A 103 20.26 -30.42 15.58
C GLY A 103 18.90 -29.82 15.20
N ARG A 104 18.10 -30.50 14.36
CA ARG A 104 16.75 -30.01 14.05
C ARG A 104 15.82 -30.21 15.24
N SER A 105 14.90 -29.26 15.40
CA SER A 105 13.93 -29.29 16.47
C SER A 105 12.54 -28.91 15.98
N ARG A 106 11.55 -29.71 16.37
CA ARG A 106 10.13 -29.51 16.04
C ARG A 106 9.32 -29.49 17.32
N ALA A 107 8.40 -28.55 17.43
CA ALA A 107 7.44 -28.49 18.52
C ALA A 107 6.02 -28.67 18.00
N TYR A 108 5.17 -29.22 18.84
CA TYR A 108 3.77 -29.49 18.56
C TYR A 108 2.91 -29.07 19.74
N ILE A 109 1.73 -28.54 19.45
CA ILE A 109 0.66 -28.24 20.42
C ILE A 109 -0.53 -29.07 19.96
N ASN A 110 -1.06 -29.94 20.82
CA ASN A 110 -2.23 -30.78 20.52
C ASN A 110 -2.12 -31.54 19.19
N GLY A 111 -0.90 -32.00 18.87
CA GLY A 111 -0.61 -32.72 17.62
C GLY A 111 -0.26 -31.83 16.42
N HIS A 112 -0.55 -30.53 16.46
CA HIS A 112 -0.27 -29.59 15.38
C HIS A 112 1.15 -29.03 15.46
N PRO A 113 1.93 -29.02 14.37
CA PRO A 113 3.27 -28.44 14.35
C PRO A 113 3.18 -26.92 14.54
N CYS A 114 3.96 -26.39 15.49
CA CYS A 114 3.91 -24.98 15.88
C CYS A 114 5.31 -24.35 15.97
N PRO A 115 5.44 -23.04 15.64
CA PRO A 115 6.66 -22.29 15.91
C PRO A 115 7.00 -22.27 17.40
N LEU A 116 8.31 -22.25 17.71
CA LEU A 116 8.79 -22.27 19.11
C LEU A 116 8.30 -21.07 19.92
N ALA A 117 8.15 -19.90 19.29
CA ALA A 117 7.63 -18.70 19.94
C ALA A 117 6.21 -18.90 20.49
N ARG A 118 5.31 -19.51 19.70
CA ARG A 118 3.94 -19.82 20.14
C ARG A 118 3.91 -20.83 21.29
N VAL A 119 4.75 -21.86 21.22
CA VAL A 119 4.87 -22.85 22.31
C VAL A 119 5.35 -22.18 23.60
N ARG A 120 6.28 -21.22 23.48
CA ARG A 120 6.77 -20.46 24.62
C ARG A 120 5.71 -19.53 25.21
N GLU A 121 4.94 -18.84 24.38
CA GLU A 121 3.80 -18.01 24.82
C GLU A 121 2.80 -18.84 25.62
N LEU A 122 2.39 -20.00 25.10
CA LEU A 122 1.50 -20.92 25.80
C LEU A 122 2.16 -21.50 27.06
N GLY A 123 3.44 -21.86 27.00
CA GLY A 123 4.20 -22.38 28.13
C GLY A 123 4.24 -21.42 29.31
N GLU A 124 4.35 -20.11 29.04
CA GLU A 124 4.27 -19.07 30.07
C GLU A 124 2.90 -18.98 30.75
N LEU A 125 1.81 -19.48 30.14
CA LEU A 125 0.47 -19.56 30.74
C LEU A 125 0.27 -20.84 31.57
N LEU A 126 0.98 -21.92 31.22
CA LEU A 126 0.77 -23.25 31.80
C LEU A 126 1.61 -23.52 33.06
N VAL A 127 2.84 -23.01 33.09
CA VAL A 127 3.82 -23.32 34.16
C VAL A 127 4.62 -22.08 34.51
N ASP A 128 4.84 -21.87 35.81
CA ASP A 128 5.86 -20.95 36.33
C ASP A 128 7.00 -21.79 36.94
N ILE A 129 8.22 -21.66 36.40
CA ILE A 129 9.40 -22.41 36.87
C ILE A 129 10.32 -21.45 37.63
N HIS A 130 10.63 -21.78 38.87
CA HIS A 130 11.56 -21.03 39.71
C HIS A 130 12.87 -21.79 39.89
N GLY A 131 13.98 -21.25 39.35
CA GLY A 131 15.30 -21.87 39.37
C GLY A 131 16.44 -20.90 39.07
N GLN A 132 17.66 -21.44 38.91
CA GLN A 132 18.91 -20.68 38.86
C GLN A 132 19.11 -19.86 37.55
N HIS A 133 18.33 -20.13 36.50
CA HIS A 133 18.52 -19.54 35.16
C HIS A 133 17.24 -19.15 34.39
N GLU A 134 16.08 -18.96 35.04
CA GLU A 134 14.80 -18.82 34.31
C GLU A 134 13.98 -17.56 34.64
N HIS A 135 13.21 -17.13 33.64
CA HIS A 135 12.42 -15.90 33.57
C HIS A 135 11.42 -15.81 34.72
N GLN A 136 11.84 -15.23 35.84
CA GLN A 136 10.96 -14.96 36.95
C GLN A 136 9.85 -14.01 36.46
N ARG A 137 8.58 -14.48 36.45
CA ARG A 137 7.42 -13.59 36.32
C ARG A 137 7.52 -12.44 37.32
N LEU A 138 8.02 -12.74 38.52
CA LEU A 138 8.37 -11.81 39.59
C LEU A 138 9.51 -10.81 39.28
N LEU A 139 10.19 -10.89 38.13
CA LEU A 139 11.14 -9.86 37.68
C LEU A 139 10.58 -9.03 36.52
N LYS A 140 9.46 -9.44 35.91
CA LYS A 140 8.80 -8.67 34.85
C LYS A 140 8.08 -7.47 35.49
N ARG A 141 8.46 -6.25 35.09
CA ARG A 141 7.85 -4.99 35.59
C ARG A 141 6.34 -4.96 35.37
N ASP A 142 5.86 -5.55 34.28
CA ASP A 142 4.42 -5.63 33.99
C ASP A 142 3.66 -6.45 35.02
N TYR A 143 4.28 -7.53 35.53
CA TYR A 143 3.72 -8.37 36.58
C TYR A 143 3.75 -7.66 37.93
N HIS A 144 4.77 -6.83 38.20
CA HIS A 144 4.79 -5.99 39.41
C HIS A 144 3.62 -5.03 39.45
N ARG A 145 3.29 -4.40 38.32
CA ARG A 145 2.12 -3.52 38.22
C ARG A 145 0.84 -4.28 38.51
N GLN A 146 0.63 -5.44 37.87
CA GLN A 146 -0.55 -6.27 38.13
C GLN A 146 -0.67 -6.67 39.60
N LEU A 147 0.45 -7.05 40.22
CA LEU A 147 0.48 -7.42 41.64
C LEU A 147 0.17 -6.22 42.55
N LEU A 148 0.64 -5.02 42.21
CA LEU A 148 0.31 -3.79 42.92
C LEU A 148 -1.17 -3.41 42.75
N ASP A 149 -1.70 -3.51 41.53
CA ASP A 149 -3.10 -3.25 41.22
C ASP A 149 -4.02 -4.22 41.99
N ALA A 150 -3.66 -5.51 42.03
CA ALA A 150 -4.37 -6.52 42.82
C ALA A 150 -4.28 -6.25 44.33
N PHE A 151 -3.09 -5.90 44.83
CA PHE A 151 -2.90 -5.54 46.24
C PHE A 151 -3.74 -4.31 46.64
N ALA A 152 -3.84 -3.32 45.75
CA ALA A 152 -4.65 -2.13 45.93
C ALA A 152 -6.15 -2.32 45.60
N GLN A 153 -6.56 -3.54 45.22
CA GLN A 153 -7.93 -3.87 44.76
C GLN A 153 -8.42 -2.93 43.64
N SER A 154 -7.49 -2.49 42.80
CA SER A 154 -7.72 -1.49 41.74
C SER A 154 -7.86 -2.13 40.36
N GLU A 155 -8.16 -3.43 40.30
CA GLU A 155 -8.25 -4.22 39.07
C GLU A 155 -9.37 -3.72 38.15
N GLU A 156 -10.53 -3.36 38.73
CA GLU A 156 -11.65 -2.77 37.98
C GLU A 156 -11.28 -1.40 37.39
N LEU A 157 -10.63 -0.54 38.19
CA LEU A 157 -10.16 0.76 37.73
C LEU A 157 -9.11 0.63 36.62
N ALA A 158 -8.18 -0.32 36.76
CA ALA A 158 -7.19 -0.62 35.74
C ALA A 158 -7.83 -1.14 34.44
N ALA A 159 -8.91 -1.92 34.54
CA ALA A 159 -9.69 -2.38 33.38
C ALA A 159 -10.44 -1.21 32.70
N GLU A 160 -11.04 -0.31 33.48
CA GLU A 160 -11.70 0.90 32.96
C GLU A 160 -10.71 1.79 32.21
N VAL A 161 -9.55 2.09 32.82
CA VAL A 161 -8.49 2.87 32.18
C VAL A 161 -8.01 2.22 30.88
N ARG A 162 -7.88 0.89 30.85
CA ARG A 162 -7.51 0.15 29.63
C ARG A 162 -8.56 0.33 28.53
N SER A 163 -9.84 0.23 28.86
CA SER A 163 -10.94 0.43 27.90
C SER A 163 -10.96 1.86 27.34
N LEU A 164 -10.84 2.86 28.23
CA LEU A 164 -10.79 4.27 27.84
C LEU A 164 -9.58 4.56 26.95
N TYR A 165 -8.41 3.99 27.27
CA TYR A 165 -7.21 4.13 26.46
C TYR A 165 -7.37 3.53 25.06
N GLN A 166 -7.94 2.32 24.95
CA GLN A 166 -8.20 1.68 23.65
C GLN A 166 -9.16 2.52 22.79
N SER A 167 -10.23 3.04 23.40
CA SER A 167 -11.18 3.94 22.72
C SER A 167 -10.52 5.23 22.26
N TRP A 168 -9.73 5.87 23.13
CA TRP A 168 -8.98 7.08 22.80
C TRP A 168 -7.99 6.83 21.65
N GLN A 169 -7.25 5.72 21.70
CA GLN A 169 -6.27 5.38 20.68
C GLN A 169 -6.93 5.16 19.32
N ALA A 170 -8.06 4.45 19.27
CA ALA A 170 -8.84 4.26 18.05
C ALA A 170 -9.36 5.60 17.48
N LYS A 171 -9.88 6.48 18.33
CA LYS A 171 -10.35 7.82 17.91
C LYS A 171 -9.21 8.73 17.46
N SER A 172 -8.05 8.64 18.10
CA SER A 172 -6.85 9.38 17.73
C SER A 172 -6.35 8.97 16.34
N GLN A 173 -6.29 7.68 16.06
CA GLN A 173 -5.93 7.16 14.73
C GLN A 173 -6.94 7.61 13.66
N GLU A 174 -8.23 7.56 13.97
CA GLU A 174 -9.27 8.01 13.05
C GLU A 174 -9.19 9.53 12.78
N LEU A 175 -8.88 10.33 13.80
CA LEU A 175 -8.68 11.78 13.64
C LEU A 175 -7.53 12.07 12.67
N VAL A 176 -6.39 11.40 12.85
CA VAL A 176 -5.21 11.57 11.96
C VAL A 176 -5.57 11.20 10.52
N ARG A 177 -6.32 10.11 10.31
CA ARG A 177 -6.79 9.67 8.99
C ARG A 177 -7.73 10.69 8.34
N LEU A 178 -8.65 11.27 9.11
CA LEU A 178 -9.58 12.28 8.59
C LEU A 178 -8.88 13.61 8.27
N GLN A 179 -7.88 13.98 9.06
CA GLN A 179 -7.05 15.16 8.80
C GLN A 179 -6.29 15.03 7.48
N SER A 180 -5.64 13.88 7.23
CA SER A 180 -4.93 13.67 5.96
C SER A 180 -5.87 13.70 4.75
N LEU A 181 -7.04 13.08 4.85
CA LEU A 181 -8.06 13.13 3.79
C LEU A 181 -8.57 14.55 3.54
N SER A 182 -8.74 15.35 4.59
CA SER A 182 -9.15 16.75 4.46
C SER A 182 -8.08 17.59 3.77
N GLU A 183 -6.79 17.35 4.05
CA GLU A 183 -5.69 18.05 3.39
C GLU A 183 -5.63 17.74 1.90
N GLU A 184 -5.75 16.47 1.52
CA GLU A 184 -5.80 16.03 0.11
C GLU A 184 -6.98 16.65 -0.64
N ALA A 185 -8.17 16.63 -0.05
CA ALA A 185 -9.36 17.22 -0.64
C ALA A 185 -9.23 18.74 -0.85
N ASN A 186 -8.63 19.44 0.12
CA ASN A 186 -8.39 20.88 0.02
C ASN A 186 -7.38 21.21 -1.10
N ALA A 187 -6.30 20.43 -1.23
CA ALA A 187 -5.34 20.60 -2.31
C ALA A 187 -5.98 20.39 -3.69
N GLN A 188 -6.86 19.37 -3.81
CA GLN A 188 -7.58 19.11 -5.04
C GLN A 188 -8.59 20.21 -5.38
N LEU A 189 -9.29 20.75 -4.37
CA LEU A 189 -10.20 21.88 -4.55
C LEU A 189 -9.44 23.12 -5.03
N GLN A 190 -8.28 23.42 -4.44
CA GLN A 190 -7.45 24.56 -4.88
C GLN A 190 -7.01 24.42 -6.34
N LEU A 191 -6.57 23.23 -6.75
CA LEU A 191 -6.17 22.98 -8.15
C LEU A 191 -7.35 23.16 -9.12
N LEU A 192 -8.50 22.57 -8.80
CA LEU A 192 -9.69 22.66 -9.66
C LEU A 192 -10.22 24.09 -9.74
N SER A 193 -10.22 24.83 -8.63
CA SER A 193 -10.61 26.25 -8.62
C SER A 193 -9.69 27.08 -9.50
N TYR A 194 -8.37 26.86 -9.40
CA TYR A 194 -7.39 27.56 -10.25
C TYR A 194 -7.60 27.27 -11.74
N GLN A 195 -7.76 25.99 -12.12
CA GLN A 195 -8.02 25.59 -13.51
C GLN A 195 -9.32 26.19 -14.04
N THR A 196 -10.37 26.21 -13.20
CA THR A 196 -11.66 26.79 -13.56
C THR A 196 -11.55 28.29 -13.77
N GLU A 197 -10.82 29.00 -12.90
CA GLU A 197 -10.58 30.43 -13.02
C GLU A 197 -9.76 30.77 -14.28
N GLU A 198 -8.76 29.96 -14.61
CA GLU A 198 -7.95 30.11 -15.83
C GLU A 198 -8.78 29.94 -17.09
N ILE A 199 -9.62 28.90 -17.17
CA ILE A 199 -10.52 28.66 -18.30
C ILE A 199 -11.56 29.78 -18.41
N ASN A 200 -12.16 30.20 -17.30
CA ASN A 200 -13.13 31.29 -17.29
C ASN A 200 -12.52 32.62 -17.73
N ARG A 201 -11.24 32.87 -17.39
CA ARG A 201 -10.52 34.07 -17.82
C ARG A 201 -10.20 34.04 -19.32
N LEU A 202 -9.83 32.87 -19.84
CA LEU A 202 -9.60 32.68 -21.27
C LEU A 202 -10.91 32.81 -22.06
N ASN A 203 -12.03 32.37 -21.47
CA ASN A 203 -13.38 32.36 -22.05
C ASN A 203 -13.40 31.88 -23.52
N PRO A 204 -12.87 30.67 -23.81
CA PRO A 204 -12.75 30.20 -25.17
C PRO A 204 -14.14 29.94 -25.77
N GLU A 205 -14.34 30.41 -27.00
CA GLU A 205 -15.57 30.17 -27.74
C GLU A 205 -15.42 28.97 -28.69
N SER A 206 -16.54 28.32 -29.01
CA SER A 206 -16.52 27.20 -29.96
C SER A 206 -16.26 27.71 -31.37
N GLY A 207 -15.23 27.18 -32.04
CA GLY A 207 -14.83 27.61 -33.38
C GLY A 207 -13.96 28.88 -33.42
N GLU A 208 -13.60 29.45 -32.26
CA GLU A 208 -12.82 30.69 -32.17
C GLU A 208 -11.47 30.58 -32.89
N LEU A 209 -10.80 29.45 -32.74
CA LEU A 209 -9.48 29.21 -33.32
C LEU A 209 -9.51 29.22 -34.85
N GLU A 210 -10.54 28.63 -35.45
CA GLU A 210 -10.74 28.60 -36.90
C GLU A 210 -11.02 30.01 -37.44
N THR A 211 -11.83 30.80 -36.73
CA THR A 211 -12.08 32.20 -37.09
C THR A 211 -10.83 33.07 -36.97
N LEU A 212 -10.05 32.92 -35.90
CA LEU A 212 -8.81 33.69 -35.70
C LEU A 212 -7.74 33.32 -36.72
N GLU A 213 -7.60 32.06 -37.10
CA GLU A 213 -6.68 31.62 -38.16
C GLU A 213 -7.08 32.21 -39.52
N GLN A 214 -8.38 32.25 -39.82
CA GLN A 214 -8.86 32.86 -41.06
C GLN A 214 -8.61 34.37 -41.08
N GLU A 215 -8.92 35.07 -39.99
CA GLU A 215 -8.68 36.51 -39.84
C GLU A 215 -7.18 36.84 -39.96
N GLN A 216 -6.32 36.05 -39.29
CA GLN A 216 -4.87 36.20 -39.40
C GLN A 216 -4.40 36.06 -40.86
N LYS A 217 -4.92 35.07 -41.59
CA LYS A 217 -4.56 34.85 -43.01
C LYS A 217 -5.03 35.98 -43.91
N GLU A 218 -6.20 36.54 -43.67
CA GLU A 218 -6.71 37.70 -44.39
C GLU A 218 -5.83 38.94 -44.13
N LEU A 219 -5.54 39.24 -42.85
CA LEU A 219 -4.69 40.37 -42.45
C LEU A 219 -3.26 40.24 -42.97
N ALA A 220 -2.67 39.04 -42.94
CA ALA A 220 -1.34 38.79 -43.47
C ALA A 220 -1.26 39.07 -44.99
N ASN A 221 -2.35 38.81 -45.73
CA ASN A 221 -2.43 39.07 -47.16
C ASN A 221 -2.88 40.50 -47.50
N ALA A 222 -3.49 41.24 -46.56
CA ALA A 222 -4.06 42.55 -46.79
C ALA A 222 -3.05 43.56 -47.37
N GLY A 223 -1.81 43.57 -46.87
CA GLY A 223 -0.76 44.44 -47.38
C GLY A 223 -0.39 44.14 -48.84
N ALA A 224 -0.25 42.85 -49.20
CA ALA A 224 0.03 42.42 -50.56
C ALA A 224 -1.16 42.70 -51.51
N ILE A 225 -2.39 42.53 -51.02
CA ILE A 225 -3.62 42.85 -51.76
C ILE A 225 -3.68 44.37 -52.03
N LEU A 226 -3.43 45.21 -51.04
CA LEU A 226 -3.42 46.67 -51.20
C LEU A 226 -2.33 47.13 -52.17
N GLN A 227 -1.11 46.62 -52.01
CA GLN A 227 0.01 46.99 -52.89
C GLN A 227 -0.25 46.54 -54.34
N ARG A 228 -0.70 45.31 -54.55
CA ARG A 228 -1.05 44.82 -55.89
C ARG A 228 -2.26 45.54 -56.47
N GLY A 229 -3.26 45.86 -55.64
CA GLY A 229 -4.43 46.64 -56.04
C GLY A 229 -4.06 48.07 -56.45
N GLN A 230 -3.12 48.72 -55.75
CA GLN A 230 -2.57 50.01 -56.17
C GLN A 230 -1.78 49.90 -57.48
N GLN A 231 -0.97 48.85 -57.65
CA GLN A 231 -0.27 48.59 -58.92
C GLN A 231 -1.25 48.35 -60.07
N ILE A 232 -2.33 47.59 -59.85
CA ILE A 232 -3.38 47.38 -60.85
C ILE A 232 -4.06 48.71 -61.19
N ASN A 233 -4.44 49.51 -60.20
CA ASN A 233 -5.01 50.84 -60.43
C ASN A 233 -4.06 51.77 -61.20
N GLN A 234 -2.75 51.72 -60.91
CA GLN A 234 -1.75 52.48 -61.67
C GLN A 234 -1.59 51.98 -63.12
N LEU A 235 -1.84 50.70 -63.40
CA LEU A 235 -1.79 50.18 -64.77
C LEU A 235 -3.06 50.54 -65.57
N LEU A 236 -4.20 50.65 -64.89
CA LEU A 236 -5.51 50.88 -65.51
C LEU A 236 -5.90 52.38 -65.54
N GLY A 237 -5.39 53.19 -64.60
CA GLY A 237 -5.80 54.57 -64.38
C GLY A 237 -4.65 55.58 -64.27
N ASP A 238 -4.98 56.80 -64.68
CA ASP A 238 -4.29 58.10 -64.69
C ASP A 238 -2.97 58.23 -63.88
N SER A 239 -1.87 57.67 -64.40
CA SER A 239 -0.51 58.14 -64.13
C SER A 239 0.12 58.76 -65.38
N ASP A 240 1.30 59.39 -65.28
CA ASP A 240 1.91 60.13 -66.40
C ASP A 240 2.54 59.24 -67.51
N ALA A 241 2.35 57.92 -67.46
CA ALA A 241 2.79 56.96 -68.49
C ALA A 241 1.63 56.47 -69.38
N GLU A 242 1.89 55.71 -70.45
CA GLU A 242 0.85 55.18 -71.35
C GLU A 242 -0.05 54.14 -70.64
N HIS A 243 -1.23 54.53 -70.15
CA HIS A 243 -2.19 53.64 -69.49
C HIS A 243 -2.92 52.75 -70.48
N ALA A 244 -3.37 51.58 -70.02
CA ALA A 244 -4.11 50.63 -70.86
C ALA A 244 -5.36 51.27 -71.50
N SER A 245 -6.10 52.08 -70.75
CA SER A 245 -7.26 52.83 -71.25
C SER A 245 -6.88 53.89 -72.29
N ALA A 246 -5.75 54.57 -72.12
CA ALA A 246 -5.23 55.54 -73.09
C ALA A 246 -4.75 54.85 -74.38
N LEU A 247 -4.03 53.72 -74.26
CA LEU A 247 -3.57 52.91 -75.39
C LEU A 247 -4.75 52.29 -76.17
N LEU A 248 -5.78 51.79 -75.47
CA LEU A 248 -7.01 51.29 -76.07
C LEU A 248 -7.75 52.40 -76.84
N ASN A 249 -7.88 53.60 -76.25
CA ASN A 249 -8.47 54.75 -76.92
C ASN A 249 -7.66 55.20 -78.15
N HIS A 250 -6.33 55.22 -78.04
CA HIS A 250 -5.46 55.57 -79.16
C HIS A 250 -5.56 54.55 -80.31
N ALA A 251 -5.57 53.26 -80.00
CA ALA A 251 -5.80 52.20 -80.99
C ALA A 251 -7.17 52.32 -81.68
N LEU A 252 -8.23 52.67 -80.93
CA LEU A 252 -9.56 52.93 -81.48
C LEU A 252 -9.56 54.15 -82.41
N GLN A 253 -8.86 55.23 -82.06
CA GLN A 253 -8.74 56.41 -82.93
C GLN A 253 -8.01 56.08 -84.24
N LEU A 254 -6.91 55.33 -84.18
CA LEU A 254 -6.19 54.88 -85.39
C LEU A 254 -7.06 53.97 -86.27
N LEU A 255 -7.83 53.08 -85.66
CA LEU A 255 -8.80 52.23 -86.37
C LEU A 255 -9.91 53.04 -87.04
N GLN A 256 -10.40 54.10 -86.40
CA GLN A 256 -11.41 55.00 -86.97
C GLN A 256 -10.87 55.84 -88.14
N GLN A 257 -9.58 56.17 -88.14
CA GLN A 257 -8.92 56.90 -89.24
C GLN A 257 -8.67 56.03 -90.47
N MET A 258 -8.70 54.70 -90.33
CA MET A 258 -8.63 53.77 -91.46
C MET A 258 -10.01 53.66 -92.12
N GLU A 259 -10.34 54.57 -93.05
CA GLU A 259 -11.61 54.58 -93.81
C GLU A 259 -11.74 53.35 -94.74
N SER A 260 -12.10 52.19 -94.17
CA SER A 260 -12.36 50.96 -94.89
C SER A 260 -13.39 50.09 -94.16
N ASN A 261 -14.50 49.75 -94.83
CA ASN A 261 -15.60 48.95 -94.26
C ASN A 261 -15.32 47.43 -94.30
N HIS A 262 -14.09 47.01 -93.97
CA HIS A 262 -13.75 45.59 -93.96
C HIS A 262 -14.30 44.93 -92.67
N PRO A 263 -15.04 43.81 -92.74
CA PRO A 263 -15.72 43.20 -91.58
C PRO A 263 -14.80 42.89 -90.39
N ALA A 264 -13.55 42.50 -90.67
CA ALA A 264 -12.55 42.21 -89.63
C ALA A 264 -12.13 43.45 -88.82
N LEU A 265 -12.14 44.64 -89.43
CA LEU A 265 -11.84 45.90 -88.73
C LEU A 265 -13.00 46.26 -87.80
N THR A 266 -14.23 46.14 -88.28
CA THR A 266 -15.45 46.40 -87.47
C THR A 266 -15.50 45.51 -86.23
N GLN A 267 -15.18 44.22 -86.38
CA GLN A 267 -15.11 43.28 -85.27
C GLN A 267 -14.00 43.64 -84.26
N THR A 268 -12.85 44.08 -84.74
CA THR A 268 -11.73 44.51 -83.88
C THR A 268 -12.08 45.78 -83.09
N THR A 269 -12.79 46.72 -83.71
CA THR A 269 -13.29 47.94 -83.05
C THR A 269 -14.30 47.61 -81.94
N GLU A 270 -15.22 46.66 -82.17
CA GLU A 270 -16.17 46.21 -81.14
C GLU A 270 -15.46 45.55 -79.95
N MET A 271 -14.45 44.72 -80.21
CA MET A 271 -13.68 44.08 -79.13
C MET A 271 -12.90 45.09 -78.29
N LEU A 272 -12.25 46.07 -78.92
CA LEU A 272 -11.51 47.11 -78.21
C LEU A 272 -12.44 48.04 -77.41
N ASN A 273 -13.62 48.39 -77.94
CA ASN A 273 -14.63 49.13 -77.19
C ASN A 273 -15.18 48.35 -76.00
N THR A 274 -15.44 47.04 -76.18
CA THR A 274 -15.90 46.19 -75.08
C THR A 274 -14.83 46.07 -74.00
N ALA A 275 -13.56 45.93 -74.39
CA ALA A 275 -12.44 45.93 -73.46
C ALA A 275 -12.32 47.25 -72.70
N LEU A 276 -12.51 48.39 -73.36
CA LEU A 276 -12.50 49.71 -72.70
C LEU A 276 -13.64 49.91 -71.69
N ILE A 277 -14.81 49.28 -71.91
CA ILE A 277 -15.96 49.38 -70.99
C ILE A 277 -15.80 48.46 -69.77
N GLN A 278 -15.10 47.33 -69.93
CA GLN A 278 -14.95 46.29 -68.90
C GLN A 278 -13.71 46.47 -68.01
N VAL A 279 -12.78 47.34 -68.41
CA VAL A 279 -11.55 47.71 -67.69
C VAL A 279 -11.81 48.92 -66.80
#